data_AF-A0A847NZN9-F1
#
_entry.id   AF-A0A847NZN9-F1
#
_cell.length_a   1.000
_cell.length_b   1.000
_cell.length_c   1.000
_cell.angle_alpha   90.00
_cell.angle_beta   90.00
_cell.angle_gamma   90.00
#
_symmetry.space_group_name_H-M   'P 1'
#
loop_
_entity.id
_entity.type
_entity.pdbx_description
1 polymer ?
#
loop_
_entity_poly.entity_id
_entity_poly.type
_entity_poly.pdbx_seq_one_letter_code
_entity_poly.pdbx_strand_id
1 'polypeptide(L)'
;KKRGIDLIVPHKTNRRKPKTQDGRKLRRYRKRWKIERTISWIGNYRRLIVRYDRHIHIFQGFFNIACMLITLNKLLNLTNA
;
A
#
# COMPACT_ATOMS: atom_id res chain seq x y z
N LYS A 1 -14.42 22.57 -5.98
CA LYS A 1 -14.24 21.11 -6.13
C LYS A 1 -14.40 20.75 -7.61
N LYS A 2 -13.32 20.65 -8.39
CA LYS A 2 -13.41 20.57 -9.88
C LYS A 2 -12.87 19.27 -10.50
N ARG A 3 -12.27 18.36 -9.71
CA ARG A 3 -11.58 17.15 -10.22
C ARG A 3 -12.17 15.80 -9.79
N GLY A 4 -13.31 15.80 -9.08
CA GLY A 4 -13.87 14.55 -8.52
C GLY A 4 -12.99 13.86 -7.46
N ILE A 5 -11.92 14.50 -7.01
CA ILE A 5 -11.00 13.94 -6.02
C ILE A 5 -11.55 14.18 -4.62
N ASP A 6 -11.80 13.09 -3.91
CA ASP A 6 -12.18 13.11 -2.50
C ASP A 6 -10.96 13.02 -1.58
N LEU A 7 -10.92 13.86 -0.55
CA LEU A 7 -9.97 13.71 0.54
C LEU A 7 -10.36 12.48 1.39
N ILE A 8 -9.45 11.54 1.60
CA ILE A 8 -9.68 10.34 2.43
C ILE A 8 -8.59 10.29 3.51
N VAL A 9 -8.67 11.24 4.44
CA VAL A 9 -7.71 11.36 5.54
C VAL A 9 -8.49 11.69 6.81
N PRO A 10 -8.29 10.94 7.91
CA PRO A 10 -8.96 11.24 9.17
C PRO A 10 -8.56 12.61 9.69
N HIS A 11 -9.48 13.23 10.42
CA HIS A 11 -9.18 14.48 11.12
C HIS A 11 -8.14 14.21 12.21
N LYS A 12 -7.05 15.00 12.24
CA LYS A 12 -5.99 14.86 13.24
C LYS A 12 -6.49 15.33 14.60
N THR A 13 -6.17 14.57 15.66
CA THR A 13 -6.51 14.88 17.05
C THR A 13 -6.09 16.29 17.47
N ASN A 14 -4.93 16.76 17.01
CA ASN A 14 -4.37 18.06 17.40
C ASN A 14 -4.89 19.24 16.53
N ARG A 15 -5.89 19.03 15.67
CA ARG A 15 -6.38 20.06 14.75
C ARG A 15 -7.49 20.89 15.39
N ARG A 16 -7.26 22.20 15.53
CA ARG A 16 -8.23 23.18 16.08
C ARG A 16 -9.42 23.47 15.16
N LYS A 17 -9.27 23.34 13.84
CA LYS A 17 -10.36 23.60 12.87
C LYS A 17 -11.40 22.48 12.89
N PRO A 18 -12.70 22.79 12.70
CA PRO A 18 -13.77 21.79 12.71
C PRO A 18 -13.58 20.72 11.62
N LYS A 19 -14.16 19.55 11.85
CA LYS A 19 -14.11 18.42 10.93
C LYS A 19 -14.78 18.80 9.61
N THR A 20 -14.04 18.66 8.51
CA THR A 20 -14.53 19.01 7.16
C THR A 20 -15.31 17.88 6.49
N GLN A 21 -15.35 16.68 7.09
CA GLN A 21 -15.93 15.49 6.47
C GLN A 21 -16.82 14.72 7.44
N ASP A 22 -17.94 14.22 6.91
CA ASP A 22 -18.94 13.36 7.58
C ASP A 22 -18.40 11.96 7.94
N GLY A 23 -17.24 11.57 7.43
CA GLY A 23 -16.57 10.31 7.79
C GLY A 23 -17.08 9.06 7.07
N ARG A 24 -18.19 9.08 6.32
CA ARG A 24 -18.62 7.95 5.48
C ARG A 24 -17.53 7.49 4.50
N LYS A 25 -16.84 8.46 3.88
CA LYS A 25 -15.71 8.19 2.96
C LYS A 25 -14.47 7.62 3.66
N LEU A 26 -14.33 7.80 4.99
CA LEU A 26 -13.22 7.26 5.79
C LEU A 26 -13.31 5.74 6.01
N ARG A 27 -14.43 5.09 5.65
CA ARG A 27 -14.50 3.61 5.67
C ARG A 27 -13.39 2.97 4.83
N ARG A 28 -12.98 3.60 3.72
CA ARG A 28 -11.84 3.15 2.91
C ARG A 28 -10.52 3.25 3.68
N TYR A 29 -10.34 4.28 4.50
CA TYR A 29 -9.14 4.46 5.32
C TYR A 29 -8.91 3.30 6.28
N ARG A 30 -9.97 2.66 6.80
CA ARG A 30 -9.87 1.47 7.67
C ARG A 30 -9.17 0.27 7.01
N LYS A 31 -9.17 0.19 5.67
CA LYS A 31 -8.51 -0.88 4.91
C LYS A 31 -7.08 -0.52 4.47
N ARG A 32 -6.59 0.69 4.80
CA ARG A 32 -5.26 1.18 4.43
C ARG A 32 -4.13 0.24 4.86
N TRP A 33 -4.26 -0.35 6.04
CA TRP A 33 -3.26 -1.27 6.59
C TRP A 33 -2.94 -2.44 5.65
N LYS A 34 -3.89 -2.87 4.80
CA LYS A 34 -3.64 -3.95 3.84
C LYS A 34 -2.58 -3.55 2.81
N ILE A 35 -2.69 -2.33 2.29
CA ILE A 35 -1.74 -1.79 1.29
C ILE A 35 -0.38 -1.52 1.95
N GLU A 36 -0.37 -0.93 3.14
CA GLU A 36 0.87 -0.68 3.87
C GLU A 36 1.61 -1.98 4.19
N ARG A 37 0.86 -3.03 4.57
CA ARG A 37 1.41 -4.36 4.81
C ARG A 37 2.00 -4.98 3.54
N THR A 38 1.32 -4.88 2.40
CA THR A 38 1.87 -5.35 1.12
C THR A 38 3.14 -4.60 0.72
N ILE A 39 3.19 -3.28 0.94
CA ILE A 39 4.38 -2.47 0.69
C ILE A 39 5.51 -2.89 1.61
N SER A 40 5.23 -3.17 2.89
CA SER A 40 6.22 -3.68 3.85
C SER A 40 6.80 -5.03 3.41
N TRP A 41 6.00 -5.95 2.87
CA TRP A 41 6.50 -7.22 2.32
C TRP A 41 7.45 -7.00 1.14
N ILE A 42 7.09 -6.11 0.22
CA ILE A 42 7.94 -5.76 -0.93
C ILE A 42 9.23 -5.07 -0.46
N GLY A 43 9.13 -4.22 0.56
CA GLY A 43 10.26 -3.54 1.19
C GLY A 43 11.24 -4.47 1.91
N ASN A 44 10.91 -5.73 2.17
CA ASN A 44 11.90 -6.70 2.67
C ASN A 44 12.91 -7.13 1.60
N TYR A 45 12.59 -6.94 0.31
CA TYR A 45 13.50 -7.23 -0.79
C TYR A 45 14.40 -6.00 -1.03
N ARG A 46 15.66 -6.06 -0.58
CA ARG A 46 16.63 -4.93 -0.67
C ARG A 46 16.72 -4.28 -2.05
N ARG A 47 16.58 -5.06 -3.13
CA ARG A 47 16.62 -4.59 -4.52
C ARG A 47 15.41 -3.73 -4.92
N LEU A 48 14.29 -3.84 -4.20
CA LEU A 48 13.06 -3.07 -4.44
C LEU A 48 12.93 -1.84 -3.53
N ILE A 49 13.71 -1.74 -2.45
CA ILE A 49 13.67 -0.59 -1.52
C ILE A 49 14.21 0.66 -2.20
N VAL A 50 15.38 0.55 -2.84
CA VAL A 50 16.05 1.66 -3.52
C VAL A 50 16.23 1.32 -4.98
N ARG A 51 15.71 2.18 -5.86
CA ARG A 51 15.80 2.00 -7.30
C ARG A 51 17.17 2.45 -7.81
N TYR A 52 18.14 1.54 -7.81
CA TYR A 52 19.46 1.76 -8.40
C TYR A 52 19.51 1.46 -9.90
N ASP A 53 18.57 0.68 -10.43
CA ASP A 53 18.54 0.31 -11.84
C ASP A 53 18.24 1.52 -12.74
N ARG A 54 19.06 1.68 -13.80
CA ARG A 54 18.89 2.74 -14.82
C ARG A 54 17.59 2.61 -15.59
N HIS A 55 17.15 1.37 -15.84
CA HIS A 55 15.99 1.08 -16.65
C HIS A 55 14.80 0.58 -15.83
N ILE A 56 13.62 1.14 -16.10
CA ILE A 56 12.38 0.82 -15.37
C ILE A 56 11.92 -0.62 -15.54
N HIS A 57 12.21 -1.25 -16.69
CA HIS A 57 11.79 -2.63 -16.97
C HIS A 57 12.49 -3.64 -16.05
N ILE A 58 13.74 -3.38 -15.65
CA ILE A 58 14.48 -4.24 -14.72
C ILE A 58 13.79 -4.24 -13.36
N PHE A 59 13.49 -3.04 -12.84
CA PHE A 59 12.72 -2.89 -11.60
C PHE A 59 11.34 -3.56 -11.69
N GLN A 60 10.63 -3.37 -12.80
CA GLN A 60 9.32 -3.99 -13.02
C GLN A 60 9.40 -5.53 -13.02
N GLY A 61 10.44 -6.11 -13.63
CA GLY A 61 10.69 -7.56 -13.59
C GLY A 61 10.85 -8.06 -12.16
N PHE A 62 11.73 -7.43 -11.37
CA PHE A 62 11.92 -7.78 -9.97
C PHE A 62 10.66 -7.58 -9.11
N PHE A 63 9.88 -6.55 -9.40
CA PHE A 63 8.61 -6.29 -8.74
C PHE A 63 7.61 -7.43 -8.97
N ASN A 64 7.50 -7.91 -10.21
CA ASN A 64 6.63 -9.04 -10.55
C ASN A 64 7.10 -10.34 -9.86
N ILE A 65 8.41 -10.59 -9.85
CA ILE A 65 8.99 -11.76 -9.17
C ILE A 65 8.67 -11.72 -7.66
N ALA A 66 8.83 -10.56 -7.01
CA ALA A 66 8.49 -10.40 -5.60
C ALA A 66 7.00 -10.67 -5.34
N CYS A 67 6.11 -10.18 -6.21
CA CYS A 67 4.68 -10.48 -6.11
C CYS A 67 4.42 -11.99 -6.21
N MET A 68 5.03 -12.69 -7.18
CA MET A 68 4.89 -14.14 -7.33
C MET A 68 5.34 -14.91 -6.09
N LEU A 69 6.51 -14.56 -5.53
CA LEU A 69 7.03 -15.18 -4.31
C LEU A 69 6.13 -14.96 -3.10
N ILE A 70 5.61 -13.74 -2.91
CA ILE A 70 4.67 -13.43 -1.83
C ILE A 70 3.40 -14.28 -1.96
N THR A 71 2.83 -14.37 -3.17
CA THR A 71 1.63 -15.17 -3.41
C THR A 71 1.86 -16.66 -3.19
N LEU A 72 2.98 -17.20 -3.69
CA LEU A 72 3.34 -18.61 -3.54
C LEU A 72 3.52 -18.98 -2.07
N ASN A 73 4.27 -18.17 -1.32
CA ASN A 73 4.44 -18.38 0.12
C ASN A 73 3.09 -18.34 0.86
N LYS A 74 2.16 -17.46 0.47
CA LYS A 74 0.83 -17.43 1.09
C LYS A 74 0.03 -18.69 0.80
N LEU A 75 0.06 -19.18 -0.44
CA LEU A 75 -0.63 -20.41 -0.82
C LEU A 75 -0.06 -21.63 -0.09
N LEU A 76 1.26 -21.79 -0.04
CA LEU A 76 1.90 -22.90 0.66
C LEU A 76 1.61 -22.89 2.17
N ASN A 77 1.59 -21.70 2.79
CA ASN A 77 1.20 -21.59 4.20
C ASN A 77 -0.28 -21.92 4.45
N LEU A 78 -1.15 -21.75 3.45
CA LEU A 78 -2.56 -22.12 3.56
C LEU A 78 -2.78 -23.62 3.34
N THR A 79 -1.95 -24.29 2.55
CA THR A 79 -2.03 -25.75 2.33
C THR A 79 -1.41 -26.57 3.46
N ASN A 80 -0.46 -25.97 4.19
CA ASN A 80 0.23 -26.61 5.32
C ASN A 80 -0.46 -26.35 6.68
N ALA A 81 -1.59 -25.64 6.69
CA ALA A 81 -2.42 -25.34 7.86
C ALA A 81 -3.71 -26.14 7.81
#